data_AF-A0AAD6BYR3-F1
#
_entry.id   AF-A0AAD6BYR3-F1
#
_cell.length_a   1.000
_cell.length_b   1.000
_cell.length_c   1.000
_cell.angle_alpha   90.00
_cell.angle_beta   90.00
_cell.angle_gamma   90.00
#
_symmetry.space_group_name_H-M   'P 1'
#
loop_
_entity.id
_entity.type
_entity.pdbx_description
1 polymer ?
#
loop_
_entity_poly.entity_id
_entity_poly.type
_entity_poly.pdbx_seq_one_letter_code
_entity_poly.pdbx_strand_id
1 'polypeptide(L)'
;MPSSQHERVKIFNELRRPEFDDLGQPNHYHFCIKSLPFVPGDAVFMVNPWNGHEHTEGRTRIVSLPPDQQAKIIVPLLLYSFNTRFDESGFIHQMHNDMYPWAPWSWSTTDPVLASAVSTRLRAIGVRKELCEVSVSGSDDVETAEQRWAVMERQLEAAISILPDEFAEDVETSCNACGFTPSLDYSFQRCARCKEAYYCSRECQKEDWKLHKKTCTPPDT
;
A
#
# COMPACT_ATOMS: atom_id res chain seq x y z
N MET A 1 3.63 11.66 -11.16
CA MET A 1 4.88 12.03 -10.43
C MET A 1 4.74 11.50 -9.02
N PRO A 2 5.75 10.82 -8.46
CA PRO A 2 5.64 10.38 -7.09
C PRO A 2 5.51 11.56 -6.14
N SER A 3 4.40 11.59 -5.41
CA SER A 3 4.20 12.55 -4.34
C SER A 3 4.99 12.14 -3.12
N SER A 4 5.55 13.10 -2.39
CA SER A 4 6.17 12.86 -1.08
C SER A 4 5.17 12.23 -0.10
N GLN A 5 5.62 11.67 1.04
CA GLN A 5 4.67 11.19 2.07
C GLN A 5 3.71 12.30 2.50
N HIS A 6 4.22 13.51 2.69
CA HIS A 6 3.41 14.67 3.09
C HIS A 6 2.34 14.99 2.04
N GLU A 7 2.71 14.97 0.76
CA GLU A 7 1.78 15.23 -0.33
C GLU A 7 0.76 14.09 -0.50
N ARG A 8 1.16 12.82 -0.32
CA ARG A 8 0.21 11.70 -0.27
C ARG A 8 -0.84 11.88 0.82
N VAL A 9 -0.42 12.27 2.03
CA VAL A 9 -1.33 12.53 3.15
C VAL A 9 -2.24 13.71 2.83
N LYS A 10 -1.70 14.79 2.26
CA LYS A 10 -2.48 15.97 1.88
C LYS A 10 -3.59 15.61 0.89
N ILE A 11 -3.24 14.95 -0.22
CA ILE A 11 -4.19 14.55 -1.26
C ILE A 11 -5.25 13.63 -0.66
N PHE A 12 -4.85 12.62 0.10
CA PHE A 12 -5.76 11.66 0.71
C PHE A 12 -6.76 12.33 1.67
N ASN A 13 -6.29 13.28 2.49
CA ASN A 13 -7.14 14.00 3.43
C ASN A 13 -8.16 14.92 2.73
N GLU A 14 -7.87 15.39 1.52
CA GLU A 14 -8.75 16.23 0.70
C GLU A 14 -9.82 15.43 -0.06
N LEU A 15 -9.68 14.10 -0.13
CA LEU A 15 -10.66 13.24 -0.80
C LEU A 15 -12.04 13.31 -0.12
N ARG A 16 -13.09 13.27 -0.95
CA ARG A 16 -14.45 13.08 -0.46
C ARG A 16 -14.56 11.73 0.25
N ARG A 17 -15.49 11.60 1.19
CA ARG A 17 -15.65 10.38 1.98
C ARG A 17 -17.12 10.07 2.18
N PRO A 18 -17.83 9.63 1.13
CA PRO A 18 -19.22 9.24 1.27
C PRO A 18 -19.29 7.98 2.14
N GLU A 19 -20.32 7.87 2.97
CA GLU A 19 -20.52 6.69 3.83
C GLU A 19 -21.00 5.47 3.03
N PHE A 20 -21.73 5.72 1.93
CA PHE A 20 -22.27 4.73 1.02
C PHE A 20 -21.98 5.14 -0.43
N ASP A 21 -21.90 4.17 -1.33
CA ASP A 21 -21.87 4.44 -2.77
C ASP A 21 -23.27 4.72 -3.35
N ASP A 22 -23.34 4.96 -4.66
CA ASP A 22 -24.59 5.30 -5.37
C ASP A 22 -25.61 4.14 -5.39
N LEU A 23 -25.17 2.91 -5.09
CA LEU A 23 -26.03 1.73 -4.93
C LEU A 23 -26.43 1.49 -3.47
N GLY A 24 -25.99 2.35 -2.55
CA GLY A 24 -26.25 2.22 -1.11
C GLY A 24 -25.37 1.20 -0.40
N GLN A 25 -24.29 0.73 -1.03
CA GLN A 25 -23.35 -0.21 -0.42
C GLN A 25 -22.36 0.55 0.48
N PRO A 26 -22.01 0.02 1.66
CA PRO A 26 -21.06 0.67 2.57
C PRO A 26 -19.70 0.96 1.93
N ASN A 27 -19.16 2.14 2.17
CA ASN A 27 -17.80 2.51 1.82
C ASN A 27 -16.80 2.01 2.90
N HIS A 28 -16.71 0.69 3.05
CA HIS A 28 -15.79 0.06 3.99
C HIS A 28 -14.77 -0.79 3.24
N TYR A 29 -13.52 -0.75 3.68
CA TYR A 29 -12.45 -1.58 3.12
C TYR A 29 -11.83 -2.48 4.17
N HIS A 30 -11.83 -3.78 3.92
CA HIS A 30 -10.95 -4.72 4.58
C HIS A 30 -9.59 -4.69 3.90
N PHE A 31 -8.50 -4.63 4.66
CA PHE A 31 -7.16 -4.84 4.13
C PHE A 31 -6.41 -5.92 4.91
N CYS A 32 -5.58 -6.68 4.19
CA CYS A 32 -4.71 -7.70 4.75
C CYS A 32 -3.39 -7.76 3.99
N ILE A 33 -2.41 -8.44 4.60
CA ILE A 33 -1.12 -8.72 3.97
C ILE A 33 -1.23 -10.09 3.31
N LYS A 34 -0.85 -10.19 2.04
CA LYS A 34 -0.85 -11.42 1.28
C LYS A 34 0.53 -11.68 0.69
N SER A 35 1.05 -12.89 0.87
CA SER A 35 2.24 -13.31 0.15
C SER A 35 1.89 -13.52 -1.32
N LEU A 36 2.69 -12.95 -2.22
CA LEU A 36 2.43 -13.06 -3.64
C LEU A 36 2.76 -14.49 -4.10
N PRO A 37 1.86 -15.16 -4.82
CA PRO A 37 2.14 -16.50 -5.32
C PRO A 37 3.18 -16.42 -6.45
N PHE A 38 4.12 -17.35 -6.46
CA PHE A 38 5.14 -17.56 -7.51
C PHE A 38 6.12 -16.40 -7.77
N VAL A 39 5.99 -15.25 -7.09
CA VAL A 39 6.99 -14.18 -7.07
C VAL A 39 7.38 -13.85 -5.63
N PRO A 40 8.64 -13.51 -5.34
CA PRO A 40 9.00 -13.13 -3.98
C PRO A 40 8.30 -11.83 -3.58
N GLY A 41 7.97 -11.74 -2.28
CA GLY A 41 7.41 -10.55 -1.66
C GLY A 41 5.96 -10.73 -1.20
N ASP A 42 5.51 -9.75 -0.44
CA ASP A 42 4.16 -9.61 0.05
C ASP A 42 3.56 -8.33 -0.52
N ALA A 43 2.23 -8.30 -0.56
CA ALA A 43 1.44 -7.16 -0.99
C ALA A 43 0.35 -6.84 0.04
N VAL A 44 -0.11 -5.60 0.00
CA VAL A 44 -1.32 -5.17 0.72
C VAL A 44 -2.49 -5.42 -0.22
N PHE A 45 -3.35 -6.36 0.15
CA PHE A 45 -4.61 -6.61 -0.53
C PHE A 45 -5.72 -5.85 0.18
N MET A 46 -6.57 -5.17 -0.58
CA MET A 46 -7.73 -4.43 -0.09
C MET A 46 -8.97 -4.90 -0.84
N VAL A 47 -10.09 -5.00 -0.13
CA VAL A 47 -11.38 -5.33 -0.71
C VAL A 47 -12.48 -4.55 0.01
N ASN A 48 -13.50 -4.13 -0.73
CA ASN A 48 -14.78 -3.74 -0.16
C ASN A 48 -15.70 -4.98 -0.15
N PRO A 49 -16.04 -5.54 1.04
CA PRO A 49 -16.84 -6.76 1.13
C PRO A 49 -18.23 -6.68 0.51
N TRP A 50 -18.81 -5.48 0.39
CA TRP A 50 -20.20 -5.32 -0.08
C TRP A 50 -20.32 -5.19 -1.59
N ASN A 51 -19.35 -4.56 -2.24
CA ASN A 51 -19.38 -4.33 -3.68
C ASN A 51 -18.32 -5.12 -4.45
N GLY A 52 -17.44 -5.84 -3.73
CA GLY A 52 -16.41 -6.70 -4.30
C GLY A 52 -15.29 -5.94 -5.01
N HIS A 53 -15.23 -4.61 -4.88
CA HIS A 53 -14.12 -3.82 -5.39
C HIS A 53 -12.84 -4.21 -4.65
N GLU A 54 -11.76 -4.46 -5.37
CA GLU A 54 -10.52 -4.97 -4.79
C GLU A 54 -9.29 -4.31 -5.42
N HIS A 55 -8.20 -4.28 -4.67
CA HIS A 55 -6.93 -3.75 -5.14
C HIS A 55 -5.74 -4.40 -4.44
N THR A 56 -4.60 -4.44 -5.10
CA THR A 56 -3.34 -4.95 -4.55
C THR A 56 -2.23 -3.94 -4.77
N GLU A 57 -1.49 -3.60 -3.71
CA GLU A 57 -0.31 -2.74 -3.79
C GLU A 57 0.94 -3.36 -3.19
N GLY A 58 2.06 -2.98 -3.81
CA GLY A 58 3.40 -3.28 -3.34
C GLY A 58 3.95 -4.61 -3.81
N ARG A 59 5.17 -4.89 -3.36
CA ARG A 59 5.94 -6.11 -3.64
C ARG A 59 7.18 -6.11 -2.76
N THR A 60 6.99 -6.33 -1.46
CA THR A 60 8.09 -6.27 -0.48
C THR A 60 7.85 -7.21 0.70
N ARG A 61 8.86 -7.49 1.51
CA ARG A 61 8.69 -8.36 2.68
C ARG A 61 7.97 -7.61 3.79
N ILE A 62 6.71 -7.95 4.05
CA ILE A 62 5.84 -7.34 5.07
C ILE A 62 5.49 -8.37 6.15
N VAL A 63 5.12 -9.59 5.78
CA VAL A 63 4.60 -10.61 6.72
C VAL A 63 5.59 -10.92 7.85
N SER A 64 6.89 -10.94 7.53
CA SER A 64 7.96 -11.26 8.49
C SER A 64 8.35 -10.11 9.42
N LEU A 65 7.84 -8.90 9.19
CA LEU A 65 8.17 -7.71 9.98
C LEU A 65 7.30 -7.59 11.23
N PRO A 66 7.79 -6.94 12.30
CA PRO A 66 6.94 -6.62 13.45
C PRO A 66 5.85 -5.59 13.06
N PRO A 67 4.69 -5.57 13.75
CA PRO A 67 3.54 -4.76 13.35
C PRO A 67 3.81 -3.25 13.14
N ASP A 68 4.72 -2.66 13.92
CA ASP A 68 5.08 -1.25 13.75
C ASP A 68 5.84 -0.98 12.45
N GLN A 69 6.64 -1.95 11.98
CA GLN A 69 7.33 -1.89 10.71
C GLN A 69 6.40 -2.24 9.55
N GLN A 70 5.49 -3.19 9.75
CA GLN A 70 4.40 -3.44 8.78
C GLN A 70 3.59 -2.17 8.55
N ALA A 71 3.15 -1.49 9.62
CA ALA A 71 2.40 -0.25 9.52
C ALA A 71 3.15 0.85 8.76
N LYS A 72 4.48 0.94 8.92
CA LYS A 72 5.31 1.91 8.16
C LYS A 72 5.21 1.69 6.66
N ILE A 73 5.09 0.44 6.19
CA ILE A 73 4.97 0.10 4.77
C ILE A 73 3.52 0.19 4.31
N ILE A 74 2.60 -0.41 5.06
CA ILE A 74 1.17 -0.52 4.72
C ILE A 74 0.54 0.86 4.53
N VAL A 75 0.73 1.78 5.48
CA VAL A 75 0.04 3.07 5.44
C VAL A 75 0.33 3.86 4.16
N PRO A 76 1.60 4.09 3.75
CA PRO A 76 1.89 4.70 2.46
C PRO A 76 1.25 4.01 1.25
N LEU A 77 1.17 2.67 1.25
CA LEU A 77 0.53 1.91 0.17
C LEU A 77 -0.98 2.15 0.15
N LEU A 78 -1.66 2.06 1.30
CA LEU A 78 -3.09 2.38 1.42
C LEU A 78 -3.39 3.79 0.89
N LEU A 79 -2.64 4.80 1.34
CA LEU A 79 -2.84 6.18 0.88
C LEU A 79 -2.57 6.33 -0.62
N TYR A 80 -1.54 5.66 -1.12
CA TYR A 80 -1.20 5.69 -2.53
C TYR A 80 -2.32 5.12 -3.38
N SER A 81 -2.89 3.96 -3.03
CA SER A 81 -3.95 3.31 -3.82
C SER A 81 -5.14 4.23 -4.08
N PHE A 82 -5.62 4.94 -3.05
CA PHE A 82 -6.74 5.88 -3.19
C PHE A 82 -6.33 7.19 -3.89
N ASN A 83 -5.09 7.64 -3.74
CA ASN A 83 -4.60 8.85 -4.41
C ASN A 83 -4.42 8.66 -5.91
N THR A 84 -3.94 7.48 -6.32
CA THR A 84 -3.71 7.14 -7.73
C THR A 84 -4.85 6.32 -8.31
N ARG A 85 -6.02 6.27 -7.64
CA ARG A 85 -7.27 5.71 -8.18
C ARG A 85 -7.17 4.29 -8.72
N PHE A 86 -6.20 3.51 -8.25
CA PHE A 86 -5.90 2.20 -8.82
C PHE A 86 -5.52 2.24 -10.33
N ASP A 87 -5.15 3.43 -10.85
CA ASP A 87 -4.91 3.77 -12.27
C ASP A 87 -3.93 2.78 -12.92
N GLU A 88 -4.36 1.81 -13.74
CA GLU A 88 -4.93 1.88 -15.10
C GLU A 88 -3.90 1.49 -16.20
N SER A 89 -3.70 0.17 -16.35
CA SER A 89 -3.77 -0.54 -17.65
C SER A 89 -3.71 -2.07 -17.43
N GLY A 90 -4.86 -2.71 -17.17
CA GLY A 90 -4.94 -4.16 -17.00
C GLY A 90 -6.37 -4.68 -17.08
N PHE A 91 -6.54 -5.93 -17.49
CA PHE A 91 -7.80 -6.62 -17.84
C PHE A 91 -8.86 -6.79 -16.72
N ILE A 92 -8.72 -6.11 -15.58
CA ILE A 92 -9.59 -6.25 -14.40
C ILE A 92 -10.57 -5.05 -14.36
N HIS A 93 -11.81 -5.32 -13.95
CA HIS A 93 -12.96 -4.41 -14.08
C HIS A 93 -12.67 -2.98 -13.60
N GLN A 94 -12.79 -2.05 -14.54
CA GLN A 94 -12.75 -0.61 -14.33
C GLN A 94 -13.77 -0.19 -13.26
N MET A 95 -13.39 0.70 -12.34
CA MET A 95 -14.38 1.53 -11.68
C MET A 95 -15.02 2.41 -12.76
N HIS A 96 -16.35 2.40 -12.84
CA HIS A 96 -17.10 3.12 -13.87
C HIS A 96 -16.66 4.59 -13.97
N ASN A 97 -16.67 5.12 -15.20
CA ASN A 97 -16.13 6.42 -15.68
C ASN A 97 -16.67 7.70 -14.97
N ASP A 98 -17.47 7.57 -13.90
CA ASP A 98 -18.16 8.67 -13.21
C ASP A 98 -17.89 8.76 -11.69
N MET A 99 -16.97 7.94 -11.15
CA MET A 99 -16.65 7.99 -9.72
C MET A 99 -15.68 9.12 -9.37
N TYR A 100 -16.21 10.16 -8.72
CA TYR A 100 -15.40 11.16 -8.01
C TYR A 100 -14.43 10.45 -7.04
N PRO A 101 -13.15 10.87 -6.94
CA PRO A 101 -12.19 10.21 -6.08
C PRO A 101 -12.62 10.33 -4.61
N TRP A 102 -12.64 9.20 -3.90
CA TRP A 102 -13.01 9.16 -2.49
C TRP A 102 -12.05 8.34 -1.64
N ALA A 103 -11.87 8.79 -0.40
CA ALA A 103 -11.28 8.02 0.66
C ALA A 103 -12.31 7.01 1.21
N PRO A 104 -11.88 5.89 1.78
CA PRO A 104 -12.78 4.95 2.43
C PRO A 104 -13.52 5.66 3.58
N TRP A 105 -14.76 5.28 3.89
CA TRP A 105 -15.44 5.75 5.10
C TRP A 105 -14.81 5.11 6.33
N SER A 106 -14.47 3.83 6.24
CA SER A 106 -13.77 3.11 7.30
C SER A 106 -12.93 2.00 6.70
N TRP A 107 -11.96 1.51 7.47
CA TRP A 107 -11.21 0.33 7.11
C TRP A 107 -10.96 -0.57 8.30
N SER A 108 -10.75 -1.85 8.02
CA SER A 108 -10.49 -2.87 9.02
C SER A 108 -9.39 -3.83 8.57
N THR A 109 -8.81 -4.55 9.52
CA THR A 109 -7.85 -5.64 9.25
C THR A 109 -8.08 -6.81 10.19
N THR A 110 -7.42 -7.94 9.95
CA THR A 110 -7.65 -9.20 10.69
C THR A 110 -7.04 -9.18 12.09
N ASP A 111 -5.87 -8.58 12.25
CA ASP A 111 -5.09 -8.67 13.48
C ASP A 111 -5.24 -7.41 14.35
N PRO A 112 -5.63 -7.52 15.64
CA PRO A 112 -5.82 -6.37 16.52
C PRO A 112 -4.52 -5.60 16.79
N VAL A 113 -3.36 -6.27 16.78
CA VAL A 113 -2.07 -5.61 17.00
C VAL A 113 -1.68 -4.79 15.77
N LEU A 114 -1.87 -5.33 14.58
CA LEU A 114 -1.70 -4.65 13.31
C LEU A 114 -2.66 -3.48 13.18
N ALA A 115 -3.95 -3.67 13.50
CA ALA A 115 -4.94 -2.59 13.52
C ALA A 115 -4.47 -1.41 14.40
N SER A 116 -3.97 -1.70 15.60
CA SER A 116 -3.41 -0.70 16.51
C SER A 116 -2.15 -0.02 15.96
N ALA A 117 -1.24 -0.79 15.35
CA ALA A 117 -0.01 -0.26 14.76
C ALA A 117 -0.30 0.66 13.56
N VAL A 118 -1.20 0.26 12.66
CA VAL A 118 -1.65 1.05 11.50
C VAL A 118 -2.36 2.31 11.98
N SER A 119 -3.27 2.20 12.95
CA SER A 119 -3.95 3.34 13.58
C SER A 119 -2.95 4.37 14.14
N THR A 120 -1.93 3.89 14.85
CA THR A 120 -0.88 4.73 15.42
C THR A 120 -0.06 5.41 14.33
N ARG A 121 0.27 4.69 13.26
CA ARG A 121 1.02 5.25 12.12
C ARG A 121 0.21 6.31 11.37
N LEU A 122 -1.07 6.06 11.11
CA LEU A 122 -1.97 7.03 10.46
C LEU A 122 -2.03 8.34 11.23
N ARG A 123 -2.20 8.27 12.56
CA ARG A 123 -2.14 9.45 13.45
C ARG A 123 -0.79 10.16 13.35
N ALA A 124 0.30 9.41 13.42
CA ALA A 124 1.65 9.96 13.42
C ALA A 124 2.00 10.74 12.15
N ILE A 125 1.46 10.34 10.99
CA ILE A 125 1.73 11.02 9.71
C ILE A 125 0.69 12.08 9.35
N GLY A 126 -0.33 12.31 10.18
CA GLY A 126 -1.33 13.35 9.99
C GLY A 126 -2.49 12.99 9.08
N VAL A 127 -2.85 11.71 8.98
CA VAL A 127 -4.11 11.31 8.33
C VAL A 127 -5.29 11.81 9.17
N ARG A 128 -6.38 12.18 8.49
CA ARG A 128 -7.62 12.63 9.12
C ARG A 128 -8.11 11.65 10.19
N LYS A 129 -8.52 12.21 11.33
CA LYS A 129 -8.82 11.45 12.57
C LYS A 129 -9.86 10.35 12.38
N GLU A 130 -10.82 10.53 11.48
CA GLU A 130 -11.91 9.57 11.27
C GLU A 130 -11.46 8.27 10.62
N LEU A 131 -10.25 8.26 10.04
CA LEU A 131 -9.63 7.08 9.45
C LEU A 131 -8.47 6.54 10.27
N CYS A 132 -8.08 7.24 11.34
CA CYS A 132 -7.04 6.80 12.24
C CYS A 132 -7.47 5.64 13.16
N GLU A 133 -8.76 5.30 13.19
CA GLU A 133 -9.29 4.16 13.95
C GLU A 133 -9.52 2.98 12.99
N VAL A 134 -8.54 2.09 12.91
CA VAL A 134 -8.66 0.83 12.17
C VAL A 134 -9.34 -0.20 13.06
N SER A 135 -10.46 -0.76 12.61
CA SER A 135 -11.18 -1.80 13.36
C SER A 135 -10.65 -3.21 13.03
N VAL A 136 -11.05 -4.18 13.84
CA VAL A 136 -10.87 -5.60 13.52
C VAL A 136 -12.05 -6.07 12.68
N SER A 137 -11.78 -6.77 11.59
CA SER A 137 -12.80 -7.26 10.65
C SER A 137 -13.65 -8.39 11.22
N GLY A 138 -14.91 -8.49 10.78
CA GLY A 138 -15.76 -9.64 11.07
C GLY A 138 -15.37 -10.86 10.24
N SER A 139 -15.85 -12.06 10.61
CA SER A 139 -15.59 -13.29 9.87
C SER A 139 -15.96 -13.19 8.40
N ASP A 140 -17.08 -12.55 8.11
CA ASP A 140 -17.67 -12.48 6.77
C ASP A 140 -16.84 -11.57 5.84
N ASP A 141 -16.29 -10.47 6.40
CA ASP A 141 -15.38 -9.58 5.68
C ASP A 141 -14.08 -10.31 5.30
N VAL A 142 -13.55 -11.10 6.24
CA VAL A 142 -12.34 -11.90 6.03
C VAL A 142 -12.60 -13.01 5.01
N GLU A 143 -13.71 -13.72 5.12
CA GLU A 143 -14.08 -14.75 4.15
C GLU A 143 -14.21 -14.16 2.74
N THR A 144 -14.84 -13.00 2.61
CA THR A 144 -14.93 -12.29 1.33
C THR A 144 -13.55 -11.96 0.78
N ALA A 145 -12.64 -11.44 1.61
CA ALA A 145 -11.27 -11.15 1.21
C ALA A 145 -10.51 -12.40 0.74
N GLU A 146 -10.64 -13.53 1.44
CA GLU A 146 -10.02 -14.79 1.04
C GLU A 146 -10.56 -15.33 -0.28
N GLN A 147 -11.89 -15.30 -0.46
CA GLN A 147 -12.51 -15.75 -1.71
C GLN A 147 -12.04 -14.93 -2.91
N ARG A 148 -11.97 -13.60 -2.73
CA ARG A 148 -11.49 -12.67 -3.75
C ARG A 148 -9.99 -12.83 -4.05
N TRP A 149 -9.18 -12.95 -3.01
CA TRP A 149 -7.76 -13.25 -3.14
C TRP A 149 -7.52 -14.54 -3.94
N ALA A 150 -8.27 -15.62 -3.66
CA ALA A 150 -8.16 -16.88 -4.40
C ALA A 150 -8.54 -16.78 -5.89
N VAL A 151 -9.36 -15.80 -6.29
CA VAL A 151 -9.58 -15.48 -7.72
C VAL A 151 -8.34 -14.81 -8.30
N MET A 152 -7.80 -13.81 -7.60
CA MET A 152 -6.62 -13.06 -8.02
C MET A 152 -5.39 -13.98 -8.16
N GLU A 153 -5.13 -14.85 -7.19
CA GLU A 153 -4.00 -15.80 -7.23
C GLU A 153 -4.04 -16.67 -8.48
N ARG A 154 -5.23 -17.20 -8.84
CA ARG A 154 -5.39 -18.02 -10.05
C ARG A 154 -5.16 -17.23 -11.33
N GLN A 155 -5.55 -15.95 -11.36
CA GLN A 155 -5.28 -15.08 -12.50
C GLN A 155 -3.79 -14.77 -12.62
N LEU A 156 -3.11 -14.51 -11.50
CA LEU A 156 -1.68 -14.26 -11.45
C LEU A 156 -0.88 -15.52 -11.86
N GLU A 157 -1.27 -16.71 -11.39
CA GLU A 157 -0.68 -17.98 -11.80
C GLU A 157 -0.74 -18.18 -13.32
N ALA A 158 -1.91 -17.94 -13.92
CA ALA A 158 -2.08 -18.02 -15.36
C ALA A 158 -1.18 -17.02 -16.11
N ALA A 159 -1.04 -15.79 -15.59
CA ALA A 159 -0.25 -14.74 -16.22
C ALA A 159 1.27 -14.97 -16.10
N ILE A 160 1.76 -15.49 -14.97
CA ILE A 160 3.20 -15.70 -14.71
C ILE A 160 3.82 -16.68 -15.71
N SER A 161 3.04 -17.65 -16.22
CA SER A 161 3.52 -18.55 -17.29
C SER A 161 3.93 -17.84 -18.59
N ILE A 162 3.59 -16.57 -18.73
CA ILE A 162 3.81 -15.73 -19.93
C ILE A 162 4.82 -14.60 -19.63
N LEU A 163 5.16 -14.35 -18.36
CA LEU A 163 6.07 -13.26 -17.97
C LEU A 163 7.54 -13.70 -18.07
N PRO A 164 8.46 -12.82 -18.54
CA PRO A 164 9.90 -13.10 -18.56
C PRO A 164 10.51 -13.21 -17.14
N ASP A 165 11.56 -14.03 -17.00
CA ASP A 165 12.29 -14.28 -15.73
C ASP A 165 12.80 -13.00 -15.04
N GLU A 166 12.99 -11.91 -15.80
CA GLU A 166 13.48 -10.61 -15.33
C GLU A 166 12.58 -9.97 -14.26
N PHE A 167 11.32 -10.41 -14.13
CA PHE A 167 10.45 -9.96 -13.05
C PHE A 167 10.87 -10.45 -11.67
N ALA A 168 11.83 -11.35 -11.52
CA ALA A 168 12.16 -12.00 -10.24
C ALA A 168 13.01 -11.17 -9.25
N GLU A 169 13.74 -10.13 -9.67
CA GLU A 169 14.92 -9.68 -8.89
C GLU A 169 14.78 -8.45 -7.98
N ASP A 170 13.79 -7.55 -8.13
CA ASP A 170 13.76 -6.29 -7.33
C ASP A 170 12.59 -6.21 -6.32
N VAL A 171 12.62 -7.06 -5.29
CA VAL A 171 11.58 -7.13 -4.22
C VAL A 171 11.95 -6.33 -2.97
N GLU A 172 13.15 -5.77 -2.92
CA GLU A 172 13.71 -5.21 -1.68
C GLU A 172 13.82 -3.68 -1.64
N THR A 173 13.47 -2.99 -2.74
CA THR A 173 13.64 -1.53 -2.79
C THR A 173 12.47 -0.81 -2.11
N SER A 174 12.72 -0.25 -0.93
CA SER A 174 11.77 0.58 -0.17
C SER A 174 12.33 1.96 0.12
N CYS A 175 11.45 2.95 0.32
CA CYS A 175 11.87 4.24 0.83
C CYS A 175 12.38 4.10 2.27
N ASN A 176 13.65 4.40 2.52
CA ASN A 176 14.26 4.34 3.85
C ASN A 176 13.54 5.22 4.89
N ALA A 177 12.92 6.32 4.45
CA ALA A 177 12.23 7.25 5.37
C ALA A 177 10.80 6.81 5.70
N CYS A 178 10.04 6.39 4.68
CA CYS A 178 8.60 6.19 4.82
C CYS A 178 8.13 4.76 4.60
N GLY A 179 8.98 3.83 4.15
CA GLY A 179 8.62 2.44 3.88
C GLY A 179 7.84 2.22 2.59
N PHE A 180 7.61 3.26 1.79
CA PHE A 180 6.86 3.16 0.54
C PHE A 180 7.58 2.25 -0.46
N THR A 181 6.84 1.28 -1.00
CA THR A 181 7.29 0.22 -1.93
C THR A 181 6.22 -0.02 -3.01
N PRO A 182 6.02 0.91 -3.94
CA PRO A 182 5.03 0.75 -5.01
C PRO A 182 5.42 -0.37 -5.99
N SER A 183 4.51 -0.68 -6.92
CA SER A 183 4.71 -1.66 -7.98
C SER A 183 5.89 -1.33 -8.92
N LEU A 184 6.24 -2.30 -9.76
CA LEU A 184 7.49 -2.46 -10.52
C LEU A 184 7.94 -1.24 -11.35
N ASP A 185 7.01 -0.38 -11.79
CA ASP A 185 7.33 0.76 -12.66
C ASP A 185 7.83 2.00 -11.92
N TYR A 186 8.09 1.88 -10.61
CA TYR A 186 8.49 3.00 -9.79
C TYR A 186 10.00 3.18 -9.63
N SER A 187 10.50 4.34 -10.02
CA SER A 187 11.90 4.72 -9.85
C SER A 187 12.16 5.46 -8.54
N PHE A 188 12.95 4.86 -7.64
CA PHE A 188 13.43 5.52 -6.43
C PHE A 188 14.64 6.42 -6.68
N GLN A 189 14.77 7.48 -5.88
CA GLN A 189 15.98 8.30 -5.84
C GLN A 189 17.00 7.65 -4.89
N ARG A 190 18.25 7.52 -5.34
CA ARG A 190 19.35 6.99 -4.51
C ARG A 190 20.09 8.12 -3.79
N CYS A 191 20.60 7.85 -2.61
CA CYS A 191 21.51 8.76 -1.92
C CYS A 191 22.74 9.02 -2.80
N ALA A 192 23.00 10.29 -3.12
CA ALA A 192 24.11 10.66 -4.02
C ALA A 192 25.50 10.26 -3.48
N ARG A 193 25.63 10.07 -2.15
CA ARG A 193 26.89 9.69 -1.51
C ARG A 193 27.10 8.18 -1.46
N CYS A 194 26.23 7.45 -0.77
CA CYS A 194 26.40 6.01 -0.57
C CYS A 194 25.81 5.17 -1.69
N LYS A 195 24.83 5.68 -2.44
CA LYS A 195 24.02 4.94 -3.41
C LYS A 195 23.21 3.75 -2.83
N GLU A 196 23.41 3.36 -1.57
CA GLU A 196 22.70 2.25 -0.93
C GLU A 196 21.32 2.59 -0.36
N ALA A 197 21.05 3.87 -0.04
CA ALA A 197 19.74 4.28 0.49
C ALA A 197 18.83 4.82 -0.62
N TYR A 198 17.56 4.44 -0.57
CA TYR A 198 16.53 4.74 -1.55
C TYR A 198 15.42 5.61 -0.94
N TYR A 199 14.92 6.56 -1.72
CA TYR A 199 13.92 7.51 -1.27
C TYR A 199 12.87 7.74 -2.34
N CYS A 200 11.60 7.76 -1.93
CA CYS A 200 10.49 8.04 -2.84
C CYS A 200 10.45 9.53 -3.28
N SER A 201 11.14 10.42 -2.54
CA SER A 201 11.17 11.86 -2.79
C SER A 201 12.38 12.50 -2.10
N ARG A 202 12.73 13.73 -2.49
CA ARG A 202 13.80 14.51 -1.83
C ARG A 202 13.43 14.87 -0.39
N GLU A 203 12.15 15.04 -0.12
CA GLU A 203 11.58 15.32 1.19
C GLU A 203 11.86 14.15 2.13
N CYS A 204 11.55 12.92 1.70
CA CYS A 204 11.88 11.71 2.45
C CYS A 204 13.38 11.57 2.72
N GLN A 205 14.24 11.89 1.76
CA GLN A 205 15.70 11.90 2.00
C GLN A 205 16.10 12.89 3.09
N LYS A 206 15.55 14.10 3.08
CA LYS A 206 15.84 15.13 4.09
C LYS A 206 15.36 14.72 5.48
N GLU A 207 14.20 14.06 5.57
CA GLU A 207 13.65 13.55 6.83
C GLU A 207 14.56 12.47 7.44
N ASP A 208 15.00 11.51 6.64
CA ASP A 208 15.86 10.41 7.10
C ASP A 208 17.32 10.85 7.36
N TRP A 209 17.77 11.96 6.75
CA TRP A 209 19.17 12.40 6.82
C TRP A 209 19.73 12.47 8.24
N LYS A 210 18.92 12.84 9.24
CA LYS A 210 19.35 12.89 10.65
C LYS A 210 19.86 11.54 11.17
N LEU A 211 19.27 10.43 10.71
CA LEU A 211 19.65 9.07 11.04
C LEU A 211 20.67 8.54 10.04
N HIS A 212 20.34 8.60 8.73
CA HIS A 212 21.18 8.06 7.66
C HIS A 212 22.60 8.62 7.64
N LYS A 213 22.79 9.92 7.93
CA LYS A 213 24.13 10.53 7.92
C LYS A 213 25.16 9.83 8.82
N LYS A 214 24.69 9.13 9.86
CA LYS A 214 25.54 8.40 10.81
C LYS A 214 26.16 7.15 10.21
N THR A 215 25.51 6.56 9.20
CA THR A 215 25.92 5.32 8.54
C THR A 215 26.23 5.51 7.05
N CYS A 216 26.09 6.73 6.53
CA CYS A 216 26.29 7.04 5.12
C CYS A 216 27.79 7.06 4.74
N THR A 217 28.24 6.00 4.07
CA THR A 217 29.60 5.84 3.53
C THR A 217 29.56 5.72 2.00
N PRO A 218 30.51 6.32 1.25
CA PRO A 218 30.64 6.06 -0.19
C PRO A 218 30.86 4.56 -0.47
N PRO A 219 30.45 4.05 -1.65
CA PRO A 219 30.78 2.68 -2.06
C PRO A 219 32.28 2.47 -2.09
N ASP A 220 32.75 1.29 -1.66
CA ASP A 220 34.13 0.88 -1.88
C ASP A 220 34.36 0.73 -3.39
N THR A 221 35.24 1.56 -3.96
CA THR A 221 35.64 1.54 -5.37
C THR A 221 36.65 0.45 -5.67
#